data_AF-N6U769-F1
#
_entry.id   AF-N6U769-F1
#
_cell.length_a   1.000
_cell.length_b   1.000
_cell.length_c   1.000
_cell.angle_alpha   90.00
_cell.angle_beta   90.00
_cell.angle_gamma   90.00
#
_symmetry.space_group_name_H-M   'P 1'
#
loop_
_entity.id
_entity.type
_entity.pdbx_description
1 polymer ?
#
loop_
_entity_poly.entity_id
_entity_poly.type
_entity_poly.pdbx_seq_one_letter_code
_entity_poly.pdbx_strand_id
1 'polypeptide(L)'
;MVFISLSLTKLFSFYYPEAASWDRYQLKLVIMVLLMVLCQIREIKHMVPYSFIANVMLAVAFGITGYYIFSGLGEVEVHMSNGFSGIPSFFSTVLFAMEGIGTIMPVENSMPEPQFLGTCGVLNSAMVVIVFFFTSIGFLGYFRYGELTEVTIMKNLPDDKIAAQIAQGAIGISVFFSFMLQFYIPTDIMWKRLRSKIPEQKHNVSQIWLRIIMVAVVTGRC
;
A
#
# COMPACT_ATOMS: atom_id res chain seq x y z
N MET A 1 2.23 5.84 4.86
CA MET A 1 1.87 7.25 5.13
C MET A 1 2.41 8.22 4.11
N VAL A 2 3.73 8.29 3.89
CA VAL A 2 4.34 9.24 2.93
C VAL A 2 3.69 9.12 1.54
N PHE A 3 3.53 7.90 1.02
CA PHE A 3 2.88 7.67 -0.27
C PHE A 3 1.40 8.13 -0.34
N ILE A 4 0.61 7.88 0.72
CA ILE A 4 -0.79 8.33 0.82
C ILE A 4 -0.84 9.86 0.88
N SER A 5 0.03 10.47 1.69
CA SER A 5 0.11 11.92 1.79
C SER A 5 0.56 12.57 0.48
N LEU A 6 1.48 11.95 -0.27
CA LEU A 6 1.90 12.43 -1.59
C LEU A 6 0.76 12.32 -2.61
N SER A 7 0.08 11.18 -2.65
CA SER A 7 -1.05 10.94 -3.57
C SER A 7 -2.19 11.93 -3.31
N LEU A 8 -2.56 12.12 -2.03
CA LEU A 8 -3.58 13.09 -1.65
C LEU A 8 -3.12 14.53 -1.87
N THR A 9 -1.88 14.90 -1.51
CA THR A 9 -1.39 16.27 -1.73
C THR A 9 -1.36 16.60 -3.22
N LYS A 10 -0.94 15.67 -4.08
CA LYS A 10 -0.92 15.85 -5.54
C LYS A 10 -2.32 16.10 -6.09
N LEU A 11 -3.31 15.33 -5.63
CA LEU A 11 -4.71 15.45 -6.04
C LEU A 11 -5.37 16.73 -5.50
N PHE A 12 -5.11 17.07 -4.23
CA PHE A 12 -5.64 18.28 -3.59
C PHE A 12 -5.00 19.57 -4.14
N SER A 13 -3.70 19.58 -4.44
CA SER A 13 -3.02 20.75 -5.00
C SER A 13 -3.51 21.11 -6.41
N PHE A 14 -4.05 20.14 -7.15
CA PHE A 14 -4.61 20.37 -8.47
C PHE A 14 -5.98 21.06 -8.41
N TYR A 15 -6.86 20.66 -7.46
CA TYR A 15 -8.21 21.22 -7.33
C TYR A 15 -8.30 22.46 -6.44
N TYR A 16 -7.43 22.58 -5.44
CA TYR A 16 -7.40 23.69 -4.49
C TYR A 16 -6.00 24.30 -4.41
N PRO A 17 -5.64 25.21 -5.34
CA PRO A 17 -4.33 25.86 -5.32
C PRO A 17 -4.07 26.70 -4.06
N GLU A 18 -5.11 27.23 -3.38
CA GLU A 18 -4.97 27.89 -2.08
C GLU A 18 -4.68 26.92 -0.91
N ALA A 19 -5.06 25.64 -1.05
CA ALA A 19 -4.73 24.59 -0.08
C ALA A 19 -3.30 24.05 -0.26
N ALA A 20 -2.55 24.49 -1.28
CA ALA A 20 -1.12 24.23 -1.38
C ALA A 20 -0.31 24.87 -0.24
N SER A 21 -0.91 25.83 0.47
CA SER A 21 -0.37 26.45 1.69
C SER A 21 -0.58 25.61 2.96
N TRP A 22 -1.44 24.58 2.93
CA TRP A 22 -1.56 23.64 4.04
C TRP A 22 -0.27 22.83 4.08
N ASP A 23 0.57 23.15 5.06
CA ASP A 23 1.83 22.47 5.26
C ASP A 23 1.61 20.95 5.30
N ARG A 24 2.54 20.18 4.71
CA ARG A 24 2.45 18.71 4.58
C ARG A 24 2.09 18.03 5.91
N TYR A 25 2.43 18.67 7.02
CA TYR A 25 2.10 18.28 8.39
C TYR A 25 0.59 18.27 8.70
N GLN A 26 -0.21 19.24 8.25
CA GLN A 26 -1.63 19.31 8.58
C GLN A 26 -2.42 18.17 7.91
N LEU A 27 -2.13 17.90 6.64
CA LEU A 27 -2.77 16.80 5.91
C LEU A 27 -2.32 15.43 6.44
N LYS A 28 -1.04 15.29 6.84
CA LYS A 28 -0.54 14.12 7.57
C LYS A 28 -1.31 13.89 8.89
N LEU A 29 -1.57 14.95 9.66
CA LEU A 29 -2.33 14.86 10.93
C LEU A 29 -3.77 14.41 10.70
N VAL A 30 -4.46 14.93 9.69
CA VAL A 30 -5.83 14.50 9.36
C VAL A 30 -5.87 13.02 8.99
N ILE A 31 -4.96 12.56 8.11
CA ILE A 31 -4.87 11.15 7.73
C ILE A 31 -4.52 10.29 8.96
N MET A 32 -3.64 10.77 9.84
CA MET A 32 -3.27 10.08 11.08
C MET A 32 -4.48 9.88 12.00
N VAL A 33 -5.29 10.93 12.22
CA VAL A 33 -6.51 10.84 13.04
C VAL A 33 -7.50 9.87 12.40
N LEU A 34 -7.69 9.92 11.08
CA LEU A 34 -8.57 9.00 10.37
C LEU A 34 -8.09 7.54 10.51
N LEU A 35 -6.79 7.29 10.38
CA LEU A 35 -6.22 5.96 10.62
C LEU A 35 -6.37 5.51 12.08
N MET A 36 -6.24 6.41 13.06
CA MET A 36 -6.46 6.03 14.47
C MET A 36 -7.87 5.52 14.71
N VAL A 37 -8.88 6.18 14.11
CA VAL A 37 -10.29 5.76 14.24
C VAL A 37 -10.52 4.43 13.53
N LEU A 38 -10.04 4.31 12.29
CA LEU A 38 -10.31 3.14 11.46
C LEU A 38 -9.51 1.90 11.87
N CYS A 39 -8.28 2.06 12.39
CA CYS A 39 -7.49 0.97 12.96
C CYS A 39 -8.06 0.45 14.29
N GLN A 40 -9.15 1.01 14.83
CA GLN A 40 -9.87 0.42 15.97
C GLN A 40 -10.68 -0.82 15.62
N ILE A 41 -10.85 -1.15 14.34
CA ILE A 41 -11.56 -2.36 13.94
C ILE A 41 -10.83 -3.59 14.49
N ARG A 42 -11.55 -4.38 15.31
CA ARG A 42 -10.98 -5.47 16.12
C ARG A 42 -11.09 -6.85 15.48
N GLU A 43 -11.88 -6.98 14.42
CA GLU A 43 -12.12 -8.26 13.77
C GLU A 43 -11.74 -8.21 12.30
N ILE A 44 -10.97 -9.21 11.86
CA ILE A 44 -10.58 -9.38 10.44
C ILE A 44 -11.82 -9.51 9.55
N LYS A 45 -12.89 -10.14 10.05
CA LYS A 45 -14.15 -10.33 9.30
C LYS A 45 -14.76 -9.01 8.82
N HIS A 46 -14.70 -7.97 9.64
CA HIS A 46 -15.18 -6.64 9.25
C HIS A 46 -14.25 -5.93 8.25
N MET A 47 -13.01 -6.39 8.09
CA MET A 47 -12.06 -5.82 7.14
C MET A 47 -12.22 -6.36 5.71
N VAL A 48 -12.94 -7.49 5.52
CA VAL A 48 -13.19 -8.11 4.21
C VAL A 48 -13.80 -7.14 3.18
N PRO A 49 -14.90 -6.41 3.44
CA PRO A 49 -15.45 -5.48 2.46
C PRO A 49 -14.49 -4.34 2.11
N TYR A 50 -13.70 -3.86 3.08
CA TYR A 50 -12.69 -2.83 2.84
C TYR A 50 -11.53 -3.36 1.98
N SER A 51 -11.13 -4.62 2.18
CA SER A 51 -10.13 -5.30 1.33
C SER A 51 -10.63 -5.44 -0.10
N PHE A 52 -11.91 -5.80 -0.28
CA PHE A 52 -12.50 -5.88 -1.61
C PHE A 52 -12.48 -4.53 -2.33
N ILE A 53 -12.90 -3.45 -1.65
CA ILE A 53 -12.83 -2.09 -2.19
C ILE A 53 -11.38 -1.73 -2.53
N ALA A 54 -10.43 -2.03 -1.65
CA ALA A 54 -9.01 -1.76 -1.88
C ALA A 54 -8.49 -2.44 -3.15
N ASN A 55 -8.85 -3.71 -3.35
CA ASN A 55 -8.45 -4.49 -4.52
C ASN A 55 -9.11 -4.00 -5.82
N VAL A 56 -10.39 -3.61 -5.76
CA VAL A 56 -11.07 -3.00 -6.93
C VAL A 56 -10.41 -1.68 -7.31
N MET A 57 -10.13 -0.81 -6.34
CA MET A 57 -9.45 0.46 -6.60
C MET A 57 -8.02 0.25 -7.12
N LEU A 58 -7.32 -0.78 -6.62
CA LEU A 58 -6.00 -1.17 -7.13
C LEU A 58 -6.07 -1.62 -8.59
N ALA A 59 -7.06 -2.45 -8.93
CA ALA A 59 -7.28 -2.92 -10.29
C ALA A 59 -7.61 -1.77 -11.26
N VAL A 60 -8.45 -0.81 -10.83
CA VAL A 60 -8.73 0.41 -11.59
C VAL A 60 -7.47 1.24 -11.82
N ALA A 61 -6.68 1.48 -10.77
CA ALA A 61 -5.43 2.21 -10.87
C ALA A 61 -4.46 1.54 -11.85
N PHE A 62 -4.24 0.22 -11.72
CA PHE A 62 -3.37 -0.51 -12.63
C PHE A 62 -3.91 -0.58 -14.06
N GLY A 63 -5.22 -0.69 -14.25
CA GLY A 63 -5.83 -0.68 -15.59
C GLY A 63 -5.58 0.63 -16.32
N ILE A 64 -5.77 1.77 -15.64
CA ILE A 64 -5.52 3.10 -16.19
C ILE A 64 -4.02 3.30 -16.46
N THR A 65 -3.16 2.92 -15.51
CA THR A 65 -1.70 2.99 -15.70
C THR A 65 -1.24 2.14 -16.87
N GLY A 66 -1.75 0.92 -17.00
CA GLY A 66 -1.52 0.05 -18.14
C GLY A 66 -1.94 0.73 -19.45
N TYR A 67 -3.13 1.33 -19.50
CA TYR A 67 -3.60 2.08 -20.67
C TYR A 67 -2.61 3.18 -21.09
N TYR A 68 -2.08 3.96 -20.15
CA TYR A 68 -1.10 5.01 -20.46
C TYR A 68 0.26 4.47 -20.91
N ILE A 69 0.68 3.33 -20.36
CA ILE A 69 1.91 2.65 -20.77
C ILE A 69 1.76 2.15 -22.22
N PHE A 70 0.68 1.43 -22.53
CA PHE A 70 0.46 0.85 -23.86
C PHE A 70 0.15 1.90 -24.94
N SER A 71 -0.60 2.95 -24.62
CA SER A 71 -1.02 3.97 -25.60
C SER A 71 0.11 4.90 -26.06
N GLY A 72 1.28 4.84 -25.43
CA GLY A 72 2.40 5.73 -25.72
C GLY A 72 3.71 5.01 -26.02
N LEU A 73 3.67 3.72 -26.37
CA LEU A 73 4.86 2.96 -26.77
C LEU A 73 5.48 3.61 -28.03
N GLY A 74 6.51 4.42 -27.82
CA GLY A 74 7.38 4.96 -28.86
C GLY A 74 8.77 4.33 -28.77
N GLU A 75 9.64 4.61 -29.74
CA GLU A 75 11.05 4.21 -29.68
C GLU A 75 11.77 5.03 -28.61
N VAL A 76 11.89 4.48 -27.40
CA VAL A 76 12.72 5.04 -26.34
C VAL A 76 14.05 4.30 -26.34
N GLU A 77 15.16 5.03 -26.42
CA GLU A 77 16.49 4.46 -26.26
C GLU A 77 16.67 3.97 -24.82
N VAL A 78 16.57 2.64 -24.65
CA VAL A 78 16.67 1.98 -23.36
C VAL A 78 18.13 1.93 -22.94
N HIS A 79 18.57 2.93 -22.18
CA HIS A 79 19.88 2.92 -21.54
C HIS A 79 19.84 2.01 -20.31
N MET A 80 20.93 1.29 -20.05
CA MET A 80 21.06 0.46 -18.84
C MET A 80 21.27 1.38 -17.64
N SER A 81 20.17 1.81 -17.01
CA SER A 81 20.20 2.70 -15.87
C SER A 81 20.85 2.01 -14.66
N ASN A 82 21.94 2.64 -14.18
CA ASN A 82 22.56 2.47 -12.86
C ASN A 82 23.52 1.30 -12.59
N GLY A 83 24.10 0.63 -13.60
CA GLY A 83 25.25 -0.29 -13.43
C GLY A 83 25.15 -1.25 -12.21
N PHE A 84 26.29 -1.60 -11.61
CA PHE A 84 26.30 -2.43 -10.39
C PHE A 84 25.80 -1.70 -9.13
N SER A 85 25.79 -0.35 -9.14
CA SER A 85 25.42 0.44 -7.97
C SER A 85 23.92 0.48 -7.70
N GLY A 86 23.08 0.22 -8.71
CA GLY A 86 21.62 0.16 -8.58
C GLY A 86 21.07 -1.17 -8.06
N ILE A 87 21.89 -2.24 -8.08
CA ILE A 87 21.47 -3.60 -7.70
C ILE A 87 20.97 -3.67 -6.24
N PRO A 88 21.65 -3.09 -5.23
CA PRO A 88 21.18 -3.14 -3.85
C PRO A 88 19.82 -2.44 -3.66
N SER A 89 19.63 -1.29 -4.32
CA SER A 89 18.37 -0.54 -4.26
C SER A 89 17.23 -1.32 -4.91
N PHE A 90 17.47 -1.90 -6.09
CA PHE A 90 16.50 -2.75 -6.78
C PHE A 90 16.10 -3.95 -5.91
N PHE A 91 17.07 -4.68 -5.36
CA PHE A 91 16.80 -5.83 -4.52
C PHE A 91 16.03 -5.45 -3.26
N SER A 92 16.36 -4.31 -2.65
CA SER A 92 15.63 -3.79 -1.48
C SER A 92 14.16 -3.48 -1.81
N THR A 93 13.89 -2.86 -2.97
CA THR A 93 12.52 -2.58 -3.42
C THR A 93 11.74 -3.85 -3.73
N VAL A 94 12.36 -4.83 -4.38
CA VAL A 94 11.71 -6.12 -4.67
C VAL A 94 11.41 -6.89 -3.39
N LEU A 95 12.37 -6.98 -2.47
CA LEU A 95 12.14 -7.62 -1.17
C LEU A 95 11.02 -6.94 -0.39
N PHE A 96 11.00 -5.61 -0.38
CA PHE A 96 9.93 -4.85 0.26
C PHE A 96 8.56 -5.09 -0.39
N ALA A 97 8.50 -5.15 -1.73
CA ALA A 97 7.25 -5.43 -2.46
C ALA A 97 6.74 -6.86 -2.24
N MET A 98 7.64 -7.81 -1.98
CA MET A 98 7.33 -9.22 -1.71
C MET A 98 7.09 -9.51 -0.23
N GLU A 99 7.20 -8.50 0.65
CA GLU A 99 6.99 -8.70 2.08
C GLU A 99 5.50 -8.93 2.38
N GLY A 100 5.17 -10.10 2.94
CA GLY A 100 3.82 -10.45 3.36
C GLY A 100 3.76 -11.53 4.45
N ILE A 101 4.90 -11.96 4.97
CA ILE A 101 4.98 -13.14 5.86
C ILE A 101 4.19 -12.93 7.16
N GLY A 102 4.10 -11.68 7.64
CA GLY A 102 3.26 -11.35 8.79
C GLY A 102 1.77 -11.60 8.56
N THR A 103 1.28 -11.40 7.32
CA THR A 103 -0.15 -11.56 6.97
C THR A 103 -0.51 -12.98 6.57
N ILE A 104 0.48 -13.78 6.18
CA ILE A 104 0.30 -15.18 5.76
C ILE A 104 -0.35 -16.02 6.87
N MET A 105 0.17 -16.02 8.09
CA MET A 105 -0.34 -16.88 9.17
C MET A 105 -1.82 -16.61 9.54
N PRO A 106 -2.27 -15.34 9.72
CA PRO A 106 -3.69 -15.06 9.93
C PRO A 106 -4.58 -15.45 8.74
N VAL A 107 -4.07 -15.31 7.51
CA VAL A 107 -4.79 -15.69 6.29
C VAL A 107 -4.95 -17.21 6.22
N GLU A 108 -3.86 -17.95 6.39
CA GLU A 108 -3.86 -19.43 6.45
C GLU A 108 -4.83 -19.93 7.54
N ASN A 109 -4.77 -19.36 8.75
CA ASN A 109 -5.66 -19.73 9.85
C ASN A 109 -7.14 -19.38 9.61
N SER A 110 -7.44 -18.53 8.62
CA SER A 110 -8.81 -18.15 8.25
C SER A 110 -9.33 -18.93 7.03
N MET A 111 -8.52 -19.81 6.43
CA MET A 111 -8.91 -20.55 5.23
C MET A 111 -9.73 -21.82 5.57
N PRO A 112 -10.77 -22.14 4.76
CA PRO A 112 -11.54 -23.36 4.92
C PRO A 112 -10.73 -24.65 4.68
N GLU A 113 -9.74 -24.61 3.78
CA GLU A 113 -8.90 -25.74 3.42
C GLU A 113 -7.41 -25.46 3.73
N PRO A 114 -6.69 -26.38 4.39
CA PRO A 114 -5.32 -26.16 4.87
C PRO A 114 -4.23 -26.29 3.79
N GLN A 115 -4.56 -26.10 2.51
CA GLN A 115 -3.63 -26.27 1.39
C GLN A 115 -2.80 -25.00 1.10
N PHE A 116 -2.49 -24.21 2.13
CA PHE A 116 -1.85 -22.91 1.94
C PHE A 116 -0.36 -23.03 1.57
N LEU A 117 0.34 -23.93 2.28
CA LEU A 117 1.77 -24.19 2.12
C LEU A 117 1.99 -25.46 1.26
N GLY A 118 2.63 -25.30 0.10
CA GLY A 118 2.96 -26.39 -0.82
C GLY A 118 3.57 -25.88 -2.13
N THR A 119 4.19 -26.77 -2.93
CA THR A 119 4.80 -26.41 -4.23
C THR A 119 3.77 -25.90 -5.25
N CYS A 120 2.52 -26.37 -5.19
CA CYS A 120 1.37 -25.80 -5.90
C CYS A 120 0.33 -25.20 -4.92
N GLY A 121 0.76 -24.80 -3.73
CA GLY A 121 -0.11 -24.17 -2.75
C GLY A 121 -0.55 -22.77 -3.20
N VAL A 122 -1.62 -22.27 -2.59
CA VAL A 122 -2.19 -20.94 -2.90
C VAL A 122 -1.13 -19.85 -2.81
N LEU A 123 -0.22 -19.95 -1.84
CA LEU A 123 0.88 -19.00 -1.68
C LEU A 123 1.84 -18.99 -2.88
N ASN A 124 2.33 -20.15 -3.32
CA ASN A 124 3.30 -20.20 -4.43
C ASN A 124 2.65 -19.74 -5.74
N SER A 125 1.41 -20.17 -6.01
CA SER A 125 0.68 -19.72 -7.19
C SER A 125 0.45 -18.21 -7.18
N ALA A 126 0.07 -17.62 -6.03
CA ALA A 126 -0.11 -16.18 -5.92
C ALA A 126 1.21 -15.42 -6.12
N MET A 127 2.32 -15.91 -5.55
CA MET A 127 3.63 -15.30 -5.70
C MET A 127 4.10 -15.30 -7.16
N VAL A 128 3.93 -16.41 -7.89
CA VAL A 128 4.29 -16.48 -9.32
C VAL A 128 3.51 -15.44 -10.14
N VAL A 129 2.20 -15.33 -9.91
CA VAL A 129 1.35 -14.36 -10.61
C VAL A 129 1.77 -12.92 -10.30
N ILE A 130 2.02 -12.60 -9.03
CA ILE A 130 2.43 -11.25 -8.60
C ILE A 130 3.79 -10.88 -9.18
N VAL A 131 4.77 -11.79 -9.14
CA VAL A 131 6.11 -11.56 -9.71
C VAL A 131 5.98 -11.30 -11.22
N PHE A 132 5.26 -12.16 -11.95
CA PHE A 132 5.05 -11.98 -13.39
C PHE A 132 4.39 -10.62 -13.69
N PHE A 133 3.37 -10.25 -12.93
CA PHE A 133 2.64 -9.00 -13.10
C PHE A 133 3.52 -7.76 -12.83
N PHE A 134 4.26 -7.75 -11.70
CA PHE A 134 5.16 -6.66 -11.35
C PHE A 134 6.33 -6.53 -12.32
N THR A 135 6.93 -7.65 -12.75
CA THR A 135 7.99 -7.62 -13.76
C THR A 135 7.45 -7.09 -15.09
N SER A 136 6.26 -7.50 -15.52
CA SER A 136 5.66 -7.03 -16.78
C SER A 136 5.39 -5.52 -16.76
N ILE A 137 4.74 -5.01 -15.70
CA ILE A 137 4.44 -3.58 -15.57
C ILE A 137 5.73 -2.76 -15.38
N GLY A 138 6.68 -3.25 -14.58
CA GLY A 138 7.95 -2.59 -14.35
C GLY A 138 8.77 -2.47 -15.64
N PHE A 139 8.85 -3.56 -16.41
CA PHE A 139 9.54 -3.58 -17.69
C PHE A 139 8.88 -2.65 -18.72
N LEU A 140 7.57 -2.77 -18.94
CA LEU A 140 6.84 -1.93 -19.90
C LEU A 140 6.82 -0.45 -19.48
N GLY A 141 6.75 -0.19 -18.17
CA GLY A 141 6.85 1.15 -17.62
C GLY A 141 8.21 1.79 -17.90
N TYR A 142 9.30 1.07 -17.65
CA TYR A 142 10.64 1.55 -17.97
C TYR A 142 10.83 1.72 -19.49
N PHE A 143 10.31 0.80 -20.29
CA PHE A 143 10.34 0.92 -21.75
C PHE A 143 9.61 2.18 -22.25
N ARG A 144 8.52 2.58 -21.58
CA ARG A 144 7.74 3.77 -21.94
C ARG A 144 8.40 5.09 -21.54
N TYR A 145 8.95 5.16 -20.33
CA TYR A 145 9.43 6.40 -19.71
C TYR A 145 10.96 6.55 -19.72
N GLY A 146 11.71 5.46 -19.94
CA GLY A 146 13.17 5.46 -19.95
C GLY A 146 13.76 6.03 -18.67
N GLU A 147 14.76 6.91 -18.83
CA GLU A 147 15.42 7.60 -17.71
C GLU A 147 14.54 8.62 -16.99
N LEU A 148 13.41 9.03 -17.58
CA LEU A 148 12.42 9.91 -16.93
C LEU A 148 11.52 9.16 -15.94
N THR A 149 11.78 7.88 -15.70
CA THR A 149 11.00 7.08 -14.75
C THR A 149 11.23 7.56 -13.32
N GLU A 150 10.21 8.20 -12.74
CA GLU A 150 10.18 8.54 -11.32
C GLU A 150 10.09 7.30 -10.41
N VAL A 151 10.37 7.51 -9.11
CA VAL A 151 10.35 6.47 -8.05
C VAL A 151 9.08 5.61 -8.05
N THR A 152 7.95 6.19 -8.47
CA THR A 152 6.69 5.46 -8.64
C THR A 152 6.10 5.77 -10.00
N ILE A 153 5.69 4.74 -10.74
CA ILE A 153 5.13 4.91 -12.10
C ILE A 153 3.90 5.81 -12.13
N MET A 154 3.14 5.85 -11.04
CA MET A 154 1.96 6.72 -10.88
C MET A 154 2.31 8.21 -10.94
N LYS A 155 3.54 8.58 -10.59
CA LYS A 155 4.00 9.97 -10.65
C LYS A 155 4.27 10.41 -12.09
N ASN A 156 4.62 9.47 -12.97
CA ASN A 156 4.87 9.71 -14.40
C ASN A 156 3.58 9.88 -15.23
N LEU A 157 2.40 9.64 -14.63
CA LEU A 157 1.13 9.88 -15.32
C LEU A 157 0.86 11.39 -15.41
N PRO A 158 0.26 11.85 -16.53
CA PRO A 158 -0.06 13.26 -16.76
C PRO A 158 -1.10 13.77 -15.77
N ASP A 159 -0.78 14.84 -15.03
CA ASP A 159 -1.64 15.36 -13.95
C ASP A 159 -2.88 16.12 -14.45
N ASP A 160 -2.88 16.55 -15.70
CA ASP A 160 -3.98 17.26 -16.37
C ASP A 160 -5.13 16.35 -16.77
N LYS A 161 -4.91 15.03 -16.87
CA LYS A 161 -5.92 14.09 -17.37
C LYS A 161 -6.74 13.49 -16.26
N ILE A 162 -8.07 13.56 -16.39
CA ILE A 162 -9.04 13.01 -15.43
C ILE A 162 -8.76 11.53 -15.12
N ALA A 163 -8.45 10.71 -16.14
CA ALA A 163 -8.14 9.30 -15.92
C ALA A 163 -6.92 9.10 -15.00
N ALA A 164 -5.85 9.87 -15.18
CA ALA A 164 -4.68 9.79 -14.33
C ALA A 164 -4.97 10.22 -12.89
N GLN A 165 -5.81 11.25 -12.72
CA GLN A 165 -6.26 11.70 -11.39
C GLN A 165 -7.11 10.63 -10.69
N ILE A 166 -8.00 9.96 -11.43
CA ILE A 166 -8.77 8.81 -10.92
C ILE A 166 -7.82 7.70 -10.46
N ALA A 167 -6.78 7.37 -11.24
CA ALA A 167 -5.80 6.36 -10.85
C ALA A 167 -5.03 6.74 -9.58
N GLN A 168 -4.60 8.00 -9.45
CA GLN A 168 -3.92 8.52 -8.26
C GLN A 168 -4.82 8.48 -7.01
N GLY A 169 -6.10 8.86 -7.15
CA GLY A 169 -7.08 8.76 -6.07
C GLY A 169 -7.36 7.31 -5.67
N ALA A 170 -7.57 6.43 -6.66
CA ALA A 170 -7.86 5.01 -6.45
C ALA A 170 -6.71 4.30 -5.73
N ILE A 171 -5.45 4.55 -6.11
CA ILE A 171 -4.32 3.94 -5.39
C ILE A 171 -4.16 4.51 -3.98
N GLY A 172 -4.45 5.80 -3.76
CA GLY A 172 -4.49 6.39 -2.42
C GLY A 172 -5.48 5.68 -1.50
N ILE A 173 -6.70 5.45 -1.99
CA ILE A 173 -7.76 4.71 -1.27
C ILE A 173 -7.37 3.25 -1.04
N SER A 174 -6.81 2.60 -2.06
CA SER A 174 -6.37 1.20 -1.96
C SER A 174 -5.28 1.00 -0.91
N VAL A 175 -4.24 1.84 -0.92
CA VAL A 175 -3.14 1.78 0.06
C VAL A 175 -3.65 2.12 1.46
N PHE A 176 -4.61 3.04 1.57
CA PHE A 176 -5.23 3.42 2.84
C PHE A 176 -5.93 2.23 3.51
N PHE A 177 -6.78 1.50 2.78
CA PHE A 177 -7.44 0.30 3.31
C PHE A 177 -6.47 -0.88 3.52
N SER A 178 -5.45 -1.01 2.66
CA SER A 178 -4.41 -2.03 2.82
C SER A 178 -3.60 -1.83 4.10
N PHE A 179 -3.33 -0.58 4.47
CA PHE A 179 -2.66 -0.25 5.73
C PHE A 179 -3.46 -0.72 6.95
N MET A 180 -4.80 -0.58 6.92
CA MET A 180 -5.67 -1.04 8.02
C MET A 180 -5.53 -2.56 8.25
N LEU A 181 -5.45 -3.34 7.17
CA LEU A 181 -5.26 -4.80 7.23
C LEU A 181 -3.87 -5.18 7.76
N GLN A 182 -2.82 -4.52 7.26
CA GLN A 182 -1.45 -4.79 7.69
C GLN A 182 -1.23 -4.45 9.17
N PHE A 183 -1.86 -3.38 9.65
CA PHE A 183 -1.74 -2.92 11.04
C PHE A 183 -2.47 -3.83 12.05
N TYR A 184 -3.46 -4.60 11.61
CA TYR A 184 -4.21 -5.52 12.46
C TYR A 184 -3.31 -6.55 13.15
N ILE A 185 -2.36 -7.11 12.41
CA ILE A 185 -1.55 -8.25 12.84
C ILE A 185 -0.58 -7.91 13.96
N PRO A 186 0.32 -6.89 13.84
CA PRO A 186 1.20 -6.53 14.93
C PRO A 186 0.40 -6.13 16.17
N THR A 187 -0.76 -5.50 15.96
CA THR A 187 -1.67 -5.12 17.03
C THR A 187 -2.23 -6.33 17.77
N ASP A 188 -2.72 -7.34 17.06
CA ASP A 188 -3.26 -8.55 17.65
C ASP A 188 -2.18 -9.37 18.37
N ILE A 189 -0.98 -9.49 17.77
CA ILE A 189 0.17 -10.15 18.39
C ILE A 189 0.57 -9.44 19.70
N MET A 190 0.68 -8.11 19.68
CA MET A 190 1.01 -7.33 20.87
C MET A 190 -0.08 -7.45 21.94
N TRP A 191 -1.35 -7.42 21.54
CA TRP A 191 -2.47 -7.60 22.46
C TRP A 191 -2.45 -8.98 23.13
N LYS A 192 -2.23 -10.06 22.36
CA LYS A 192 -2.11 -11.43 22.90
C LYS A 192 -1.01 -11.57 23.95
N ARG A 193 0.10 -10.84 23.80
CA ARG A 193 1.19 -10.80 24.80
C ARG A 193 0.85 -9.96 26.02
N LEU A 194 0.09 -8.88 25.85
CA LEU A 194 -0.20 -7.93 26.93
C LEU A 194 -1.43 -8.33 27.77
N ARG A 195 -2.42 -9.02 27.17
CA ARG A 195 -3.69 -9.38 27.83
C ARG A 195 -3.53 -10.15 29.13
N SER A 196 -2.48 -10.98 29.26
CA SER A 196 -2.22 -11.79 30.45
C SER A 196 -1.74 -10.97 31.65
N LYS A 197 -1.29 -9.72 31.42
CA LYS A 197 -0.80 -8.81 32.46
C LYS A 197 -1.82 -7.76 32.87
N ILE A 198 -2.99 -7.71 32.22
CA ILE A 198 -4.01 -6.67 32.43
C ILE A 198 -5.30 -7.32 32.97
N PRO A 199 -5.93 -6.74 34.01
CA PRO A 199 -7.22 -7.22 34.51
C PRO A 199 -8.32 -7.10 33.45
N GLU A 200 -9.21 -8.09 33.36
CA GLU A 200 -10.24 -8.21 32.32
C GLU A 200 -11.14 -6.97 32.18
N GLN A 201 -11.45 -6.32 33.31
CA GLN A 201 -12.24 -5.09 33.35
C GLN A 201 -11.63 -3.93 32.53
N LYS A 202 -10.30 -3.92 32.36
CA LYS A 202 -9.58 -2.87 31.62
C LYS A 202 -9.21 -3.28 30.20
N HIS A 203 -9.56 -4.49 29.74
CA HIS A 203 -9.12 -4.99 28.44
C HIS A 203 -9.52 -4.09 27.27
N ASN A 204 -10.77 -3.62 27.25
CA ASN A 204 -11.28 -2.75 26.18
C ASN A 204 -10.53 -1.41 26.10
N VAL A 205 -10.28 -0.77 27.24
CA VAL A 205 -9.59 0.53 27.29
C VAL A 205 -8.11 0.36 26.95
N SER A 206 -7.47 -0.69 27.47
CA SER A 206 -6.08 -1.00 27.15
C SER A 206 -5.85 -1.35 25.68
N GLN A 207 -6.79 -2.03 25.03
CA GLN A 207 -6.73 -2.27 23.58
C GLN A 207 -6.78 -0.97 22.77
N ILE A 208 -7.70 -0.05 23.14
CA ILE A 208 -7.85 1.23 22.44
C ILE A 208 -6.55 2.04 22.54
N TRP A 209 -6.00 2.16 23.74
CA TRP A 209 -4.75 2.87 23.98
C TRP A 209 -3.56 2.23 23.26
N LEU A 210 -3.44 0.90 23.32
CA LEU A 210 -2.38 0.17 22.61
C LEU A 210 -2.42 0.47 21.11
N ARG A 211 -3.61 0.42 20.49
CA ARG A 211 -3.81 0.76 19.08
C ARG A 211 -3.46 2.21 18.77
N ILE A 212 -3.94 3.17 19.57
CA ILE A 212 -3.63 4.60 19.39
C ILE A 212 -2.12 4.84 19.48
N ILE A 213 -1.45 4.28 20.49
CA ILE A 213 -0.01 4.43 20.69
C ILE A 213 0.76 3.82 19.51
N MET A 214 0.39 2.62 19.07
CA MET A 214 1.06 2.01 17.91
C MET A 214 0.85 2.81 16.63
N VAL A 215 -0.36 3.30 16.35
CA VAL A 215 -0.58 4.16 15.17
C VAL A 215 0.28 5.40 15.30
N ALA A 216 0.24 6.10 16.44
CA ALA A 216 1.02 7.30 16.68
C ALA A 216 2.54 7.08 16.56
N VAL A 217 3.07 5.94 17.00
CA VAL A 217 4.49 5.58 16.85
C VAL A 217 4.85 5.29 15.40
N VAL A 218 4.00 4.57 14.68
CA VAL A 218 4.21 4.23 13.26
C VAL A 218 4.10 5.47 12.37
N THR A 219 3.19 6.38 12.68
CA THR A 219 2.94 7.58 11.87
C THR A 219 3.77 8.78 12.28
N GLY A 220 4.13 8.91 13.56
CA GLY A 220 4.86 10.05 14.12
C GLY A 220 6.36 10.07 13.81
N ARG A 221 6.91 8.99 13.25
CA ARG A 221 8.32 8.91 12.82
C ARG A 221 8.54 9.27 11.33
N CYS A 222 7.53 9.79 10.63
CA CYS A 222 7.56 10.04 9.17
C CYS A 222 7.25 11.48 8.73
#